data_AF-A0A7W6AIM1-F1
#
_entry.id   AF-A0A7W6AIM1-F1
#
_cell.length_a   1.000
_cell.length_b   1.000
_cell.length_c   1.000
_cell.angle_alpha   90.00
_cell.angle_beta   90.00
_cell.angle_gamma   90.00
#
_symmetry.space_group_name_H-M   'P 1'
#
loop_
_entity.id
_entity.type
_entity.pdbx_description
1 polymer ?
#
loop_
_entity_poly.entity_id
_entity_poly.type
_entity_poly.pdbx_seq_one_letter_code
_entity_poly.pdbx_strand_id
1 'polypeptide(L)'
;MMFRILLIAGLLAEATLPAAAEDAAPPKPIRNAPAPQALTLAAYVYAASNVCGYRIGVPEFDALLAKMNVKAEDVGPRGAFGSHIQGMFTMMSNDMALHREQSCIAVAGEYGPEGNIAKNVLQPVAAGETPPAPPPAKAPEAAPAK
;
A
#
# COMPACT_ATOMS: atom_id res chain seq x y z
N MET A 1 8.60 -68.99 24.20
CA MET A 1 9.16 -69.25 22.86
C MET A 1 8.59 -68.20 21.92
N MET A 2 9.29 -67.08 21.74
CA MET A 2 10.10 -66.78 20.54
C MET A 2 9.29 -66.84 19.24
N PHE A 3 8.82 -65.69 18.77
CA PHE A 3 8.73 -65.40 17.34
C PHE A 3 9.32 -64.02 17.05
N ARG A 4 10.59 -64.06 16.64
CA ARG A 4 11.21 -63.06 15.78
C ARG A 4 10.42 -63.01 14.47
N ILE A 5 10.09 -61.81 13.98
CA ILE A 5 10.29 -61.38 12.58
C ILE A 5 10.30 -59.85 12.58
N LEU A 6 11.45 -59.33 12.19
CA LEU A 6 11.79 -57.94 11.87
C LEU A 6 11.71 -57.83 10.34
N LEU A 7 10.94 -56.88 9.81
CA LEU A 7 10.93 -56.40 8.40
C LEU A 7 10.15 -55.08 8.40
N ILE A 8 10.81 -53.92 8.54
CA ILE A 8 11.38 -53.05 7.48
C ILE A 8 10.39 -52.78 6.33
N ALA A 9 10.01 -51.50 6.22
CA ALA A 9 9.90 -50.68 4.99
C ALA A 9 8.63 -49.83 4.97
N GLY A 10 8.80 -48.53 5.14
CA GLY A 10 7.75 -47.53 5.00
C GLY A 10 8.36 -46.15 4.84
N LEU A 11 8.99 -45.92 3.69
CA LEU A 11 9.34 -44.59 3.20
C LEU A 11 8.06 -43.73 3.12
N LEU A 12 8.02 -42.61 3.84
CA LEU A 12 7.29 -41.40 3.48
C LEU A 12 8.14 -40.23 3.97
N ALA A 13 8.93 -39.65 3.07
CA ALA A 13 8.54 -38.48 2.29
C ALA A 13 8.75 -37.21 3.11
N GLU A 14 9.83 -36.53 2.75
CA GLU A 14 10.20 -35.17 3.10
C GLU A 14 8.99 -34.23 3.04
N ALA A 15 8.66 -33.60 4.16
CA ALA A 15 8.01 -32.31 4.17
C ALA A 15 9.05 -31.30 4.65
N THR A 16 9.85 -30.83 3.69
CA THR A 16 10.64 -29.62 3.81
C THR A 16 9.67 -28.47 4.14
N LEU A 17 9.66 -28.04 5.40
CA LEU A 17 9.10 -26.74 5.74
C LEU A 17 9.86 -25.68 4.94
N PRO A 18 9.20 -24.79 4.18
CA PRO A 18 9.89 -23.64 3.63
C PRO A 18 10.26 -22.72 4.78
N ALA A 19 11.55 -22.66 5.05
CA ALA A 19 12.19 -21.55 5.71
C ALA A 19 11.94 -20.30 4.87
N ALA A 20 11.01 -19.45 5.31
CA ALA A 20 10.86 -18.07 4.89
C ALA A 20 10.46 -17.23 6.11
N ALA A 21 11.22 -17.37 7.18
CA ALA A 21 11.31 -16.39 8.25
C ALA A 21 12.69 -15.72 8.14
N GLU A 22 13.00 -15.19 6.95
CA GLU A 22 14.14 -14.30 6.79
C GLU A 22 13.79 -12.97 7.46
N ASP A 23 14.34 -12.82 8.66
CA ASP A 23 14.86 -11.55 9.15
C ASP A 23 13.90 -10.35 9.05
N ALA A 24 12.79 -10.42 9.77
CA ALA A 24 12.15 -9.21 10.27
C ALA A 24 13.04 -8.63 11.39
N ALA A 25 14.24 -8.14 11.03
CA ALA A 25 14.99 -7.25 11.89
C ALA A 25 14.02 -6.16 12.35
N PRO A 26 13.94 -5.86 13.67
CA PRO A 26 13.07 -4.80 14.15
C PRO A 26 13.41 -3.54 13.35
N PRO A 27 12.41 -2.83 12.79
CA PRO A 27 12.66 -1.67 11.94
C PRO A 27 13.57 -0.72 12.72
N LYS A 28 14.79 -0.50 12.22
CA LYS A 28 15.74 0.41 12.87
C LYS A 28 15.00 1.74 13.01
N PRO A 29 14.87 2.30 14.23
CA PRO A 29 14.19 3.56 14.42
C PRO A 29 14.90 4.60 13.55
N ILE A 30 14.23 5.05 12.49
CA ILE A 30 14.74 6.11 11.62
C ILE A 30 14.88 7.32 12.53
N ARG A 31 16.10 7.85 12.70
CA ARG A 31 16.41 8.93 13.64
C ARG A 31 15.64 10.25 13.39
N ASN A 32 14.81 10.30 12.35
CA ASN A 32 13.85 11.34 12.01
C ASN A 32 12.61 10.72 11.36
N ALA A 33 11.97 9.76 12.04
CA ALA A 33 10.72 9.20 11.55
C ALA A 33 9.68 10.34 11.41
N PRO A 34 9.02 10.47 10.25
CA PRO A 34 7.87 11.34 10.08
C PRO A 34 6.88 11.21 11.22
N ALA A 35 6.18 12.31 11.54
CA ALA A 35 5.00 12.20 12.37
C ALA A 35 4.06 11.14 11.74
N PRO A 36 3.49 10.20 12.53
CA PRO A 36 2.63 9.13 11.99
C PRO A 36 1.53 9.69 11.08
N GLN A 37 1.03 10.87 11.44
CA GLN A 37 0.01 11.62 10.71
C GLN A 37 0.42 11.97 9.26
N ALA A 38 1.70 12.21 8.98
CA ALA A 38 2.15 12.52 7.62
C ALA A 38 2.11 11.28 6.70
N LEU A 39 2.45 10.11 7.24
CA LEU A 39 2.38 8.85 6.51
C LEU A 39 0.92 8.44 6.28
N THR A 40 0.06 8.64 7.27
CA THR A 40 -1.40 8.47 7.16
C THR A 40 -1.99 9.41 6.11
N LEU A 41 -1.60 10.69 6.11
CA LEU A 41 -2.06 11.66 5.12
C LEU A 41 -1.65 11.26 3.70
N ALA A 42 -0.38 10.88 3.51
CA ALA A 42 0.09 10.44 2.20
C ALA A 42 -0.70 9.23 1.71
N ALA A 43 -0.85 8.20 2.56
CA ALA A 43 -1.65 7.02 2.23
C ALA A 43 -3.11 7.36 1.90
N TYR A 44 -3.71 8.30 2.64
CA TYR A 44 -5.08 8.76 2.41
C TYR A 44 -5.25 9.47 1.07
N VAL A 45 -4.34 10.39 0.72
CA VAL A 45 -4.34 11.10 -0.57
C VAL A 45 -4.12 10.10 -1.73
N TYR A 46 -3.20 9.14 -1.58
CA TYR A 46 -3.01 8.08 -2.58
C TYR A 46 -4.26 7.21 -2.73
N ALA A 47 -4.89 6.79 -1.62
CA ALA A 47 -6.11 5.98 -1.64
C ALA A 47 -7.27 6.74 -2.33
N ALA A 48 -7.45 8.01 -1.99
CA ALA A 48 -8.42 8.88 -2.62
C ALA A 48 -8.19 9.04 -4.13
N SER A 49 -6.95 9.26 -4.55
CA SER A 49 -6.61 9.38 -5.97
C SER A 49 -6.96 8.09 -6.74
N ASN A 50 -6.71 6.94 -6.13
CA ASN A 50 -6.98 5.62 -6.71
C ASN A 50 -8.48 5.28 -6.76
N VAL A 51 -9.23 5.51 -5.69
CA VAL A 51 -10.65 5.09 -5.57
C VAL A 51 -11.61 6.11 -6.21
N CYS A 52 -11.33 7.40 -6.02
CA CYS A 52 -12.17 8.49 -6.52
C CYS A 52 -11.76 8.97 -7.91
N GLY A 53 -10.57 8.60 -8.39
CA GLY A 53 -10.09 8.97 -9.72
C GLY A 53 -9.59 10.42 -9.81
N TYR A 54 -9.08 10.98 -8.71
CA TYR A 54 -8.49 12.31 -8.68
C TYR A 54 -7.01 12.27 -9.12
N ARG A 55 -6.54 13.38 -9.68
CA ARG A 55 -5.11 13.63 -9.89
C ARG A 55 -4.52 14.32 -8.66
N ILE A 56 -3.35 13.88 -8.23
CA ILE A 56 -2.64 14.55 -7.13
C ILE A 56 -1.94 15.80 -7.69
N GLY A 57 -2.27 16.96 -7.13
CA GLY A 57 -1.52 18.20 -7.32
C GLY A 57 -0.19 18.10 -6.59
N VAL A 58 0.86 17.68 -7.31
CA VAL A 58 2.20 17.46 -6.75
C VAL A 58 2.72 18.67 -5.96
N PRO A 59 2.69 19.92 -6.47
CA PRO A 59 3.27 21.03 -5.70
C PRO A 59 2.49 21.34 -4.42
N GLU A 60 1.16 21.20 -4.42
CA GLU A 60 0.33 21.40 -3.23
C GLU A 60 0.51 20.27 -2.21
N PHE A 61 0.62 19.03 -2.70
CA PHE A 61 0.88 17.87 -1.87
C PHE A 61 2.26 17.93 -1.21
N ASP A 62 3.30 18.31 -1.96
CA ASP A 62 4.65 18.50 -1.44
C ASP A 62 4.69 19.62 -0.39
N ALA A 63 4.00 20.74 -0.64
CA ALA A 63 3.89 21.84 0.32
C ALA A 63 3.15 21.43 1.61
N LEU A 64 2.19 20.50 1.52
CA LEU A 64 1.47 19.96 2.67
C LEU A 64 2.36 19.01 3.49
N LEU A 65 3.11 18.12 2.83
CA LEU A 65 4.07 17.23 3.49
C LEU A 65 5.23 17.99 4.13
N ALA A 66 5.71 19.04 3.47
CA ALA A 66 6.79 19.89 3.98
C ALA A 66 6.45 20.52 5.33
N LYS A 67 5.18 20.88 5.59
CA LYS A 67 4.73 21.39 6.90
C LYS A 67 4.91 20.37 8.03
N MET A 68 4.99 19.08 7.70
CA MET A 68 5.21 17.98 8.64
C MET A 68 6.67 17.50 8.62
N ASN A 69 7.58 18.24 7.96
CA ASN A 69 8.99 17.89 7.75
C ASN A 69 9.19 16.58 6.99
N VAL A 70 8.30 16.28 6.05
CA VAL A 70 8.35 15.08 5.21
C VAL A 70 8.46 15.48 3.76
N LYS A 71 9.23 14.73 2.98
CA LYS A 71 9.32 14.92 1.54
C LYS A 71 8.53 13.85 0.80
N ALA A 72 8.03 14.18 -0.39
CA ALA A 72 7.29 13.24 -1.22
C ALA A 72 8.11 12.00 -1.61
N GLU A 73 9.44 12.15 -1.74
CA GLU A 73 10.33 11.03 -2.06
C GLU A 73 10.37 9.98 -0.94
N ASP A 74 10.19 10.39 0.32
CA ASP A 74 10.22 9.50 1.48
C ASP A 74 8.92 8.69 1.61
N VAL A 75 7.83 9.24 1.11
CA VAL A 75 6.47 8.67 1.19
C VAL A 75 6.00 7.98 -0.09
N GLY A 76 6.78 8.08 -1.16
CA GLY A 76 6.51 7.36 -2.39
C GLY A 76 6.72 5.84 -2.25
N PRO A 77 6.29 5.04 -3.24
CA PRO A 77 6.43 3.58 -3.21
C PRO A 77 7.87 3.08 -3.07
N ARG A 78 8.86 3.88 -3.49
CA ARG A 78 10.30 3.60 -3.38
C ARG A 78 10.99 4.37 -2.24
N GLY A 79 10.22 5.14 -1.47
CA GLY A 79 10.73 5.93 -0.36
C GLY A 79 11.05 5.10 0.87
N ALA A 80 11.72 5.72 1.84
CA ALA A 80 12.10 5.09 3.10
C ALA A 80 10.90 4.51 3.87
N PHE A 81 9.69 5.07 3.69
CA PHE A 81 8.46 4.63 4.34
C PHE A 81 7.46 3.97 3.37
N GLY A 82 7.90 3.64 2.15
CA GLY A 82 7.03 3.13 1.09
C GLY A 82 6.28 1.85 1.47
N SER A 83 6.93 0.89 2.14
CA SER A 83 6.28 -0.36 2.58
C SER A 83 5.18 -0.11 3.61
N HIS A 84 5.40 0.82 4.54
CA HIS A 84 4.42 1.17 5.56
C HIS A 84 3.21 1.89 4.93
N ILE A 85 3.48 2.80 3.99
CA ILE A 85 2.43 3.52 3.25
C ILE A 85 1.63 2.58 2.36
N GLN A 86 2.25 1.60 1.71
CA GLN A 86 1.53 0.59 0.92
C GLN A 86 0.51 -0.18 1.78
N GLY A 87 0.89 -0.55 3.00
CA GLY A 87 -0.04 -1.18 3.95
C GLY A 87 -1.22 -0.29 4.30
N MET A 88 -0.97 0.97 4.67
CA MET A 88 -2.04 1.94 4.98
C MET A 88 -2.90 2.27 3.76
N PHE A 89 -2.28 2.48 2.59
CA PHE A 89 -2.95 2.73 1.32
C PHE A 89 -3.92 1.59 0.98
N THR A 90 -3.51 0.34 1.14
CA THR A 90 -4.36 -0.82 0.85
C THR A 90 -5.57 -0.84 1.77
N MET A 91 -5.35 -0.68 3.08
CA MET A 91 -6.43 -0.64 4.07
C MET A 91 -7.42 0.51 3.80
N MET A 92 -6.91 1.73 3.59
CA MET A 92 -7.73 2.93 3.33
C MET A 92 -8.45 2.85 1.99
N SER A 93 -7.82 2.30 0.95
CA SER A 93 -8.47 2.12 -0.35
C SER A 93 -9.63 1.15 -0.27
N ASN A 94 -9.50 0.07 0.51
CA ASN A 94 -10.58 -0.89 0.72
C ASN A 94 -11.75 -0.24 1.48
N ASP A 95 -11.47 0.50 2.56
CA ASP A 95 -12.50 1.21 3.32
C ASP A 95 -13.21 2.29 2.49
N MET A 96 -12.44 3.09 1.75
CA MET A 96 -13.01 4.08 0.82
C MET A 96 -13.82 3.41 -0.28
N ALA A 97 -13.42 2.26 -0.79
CA ALA A 97 -14.18 1.55 -1.83
C ALA A 97 -15.53 1.07 -1.30
N LEU A 98 -15.60 0.64 -0.03
CA LEU A 98 -16.86 0.27 0.63
C LEU A 98 -17.80 1.47 0.80
N HIS A 99 -17.26 2.66 1.07
CA HIS A 99 -18.02 3.88 1.32
C HIS A 99 -17.82 4.95 0.23
N ARG A 100 -17.64 4.51 -1.02
CA ARG A 100 -17.09 5.32 -2.12
C ARG A 100 -17.72 6.70 -2.27
N GLU A 101 -19.04 6.80 -2.36
CA GLU A 101 -19.71 8.09 -2.55
C GLU A 101 -19.42 9.06 -1.39
N GLN A 102 -19.56 8.58 -0.16
CA GLN A 102 -19.36 9.40 1.04
C GLN A 102 -17.88 9.82 1.18
N SER A 103 -16.96 8.87 0.98
CA SER A 103 -15.53 9.13 1.03
C SER A 103 -15.10 10.12 -0.04
N CYS A 104 -15.57 9.98 -1.29
CA CYS A 104 -15.16 10.88 -2.36
C CYS A 104 -15.71 12.30 -2.20
N ILE A 105 -16.91 12.47 -1.61
CA ILE A 105 -17.46 13.79 -1.26
C ILE A 105 -16.64 14.43 -0.14
N ALA A 106 -16.36 13.68 0.93
CA ALA A 106 -15.57 14.17 2.06
C ALA A 106 -14.16 14.61 1.60
N VAL A 107 -13.48 13.75 0.84
CA VAL A 107 -12.16 14.02 0.27
C VAL A 107 -12.17 15.27 -0.62
N ALA A 108 -13.18 15.43 -1.47
CA ALA A 108 -13.29 16.62 -2.32
C ALA A 108 -13.48 17.90 -1.49
N GLY A 109 -14.24 17.82 -0.39
CA GLY A 109 -14.42 18.93 0.54
C GLY A 109 -13.20 19.23 1.40
N GLU A 110 -12.28 18.28 1.59
CA GLU A 110 -11.07 18.46 2.40
C GLU A 110 -9.86 18.90 1.55
N TYR A 111 -9.67 18.24 0.41
CA TYR A 111 -8.45 18.30 -0.40
C TYR A 111 -8.69 18.71 -1.86
N GLY A 112 -9.94 18.90 -2.26
CA GLY A 112 -10.33 19.32 -3.60
C GLY A 112 -9.95 20.78 -3.91
N PRO A 113 -10.42 21.32 -5.05
CA PRO A 113 -10.22 22.73 -5.40
C PRO A 113 -10.76 23.69 -4.33
N GLU A 114 -11.91 23.35 -3.76
CA GLU A 114 -12.56 24.06 -2.65
C GLU A 114 -12.25 23.43 -1.28
N GLY A 115 -11.13 22.70 -1.18
CA GLY A 115 -10.76 21.96 0.02
C GLY A 115 -10.58 22.84 1.26
N ASN A 116 -11.14 22.41 2.39
CA ASN A 116 -11.05 23.11 3.67
C ASN A 116 -9.72 22.88 4.41
N ILE A 117 -9.01 21.79 4.13
CA ILE A 117 -7.71 21.46 4.76
C ILE A 117 -6.56 21.95 3.88
N ALA A 118 -6.56 21.53 2.62
CA ALA A 118 -5.54 21.94 1.65
C ALA A 118 -6.14 21.97 0.24
N LYS A 119 -6.09 23.13 -0.39
CA LYS A 119 -6.69 23.34 -1.71
C LYS A 119 -5.85 22.69 -2.80
N ASN A 120 -6.51 22.15 -3.83
CA ASN A 120 -5.92 21.62 -5.06
C ASN A 120 -4.93 20.45 -4.88
N VAL A 121 -4.90 19.81 -3.70
CA VAL A 121 -4.11 18.58 -3.49
C VAL A 121 -4.70 17.43 -4.32
N LEU A 122 -6.03 17.37 -4.42
CA LEU A 122 -6.74 16.45 -5.29
C LEU A 122 -7.52 17.24 -6.33
N GLN A 123 -7.16 17.04 -7.59
CA GLN A 123 -7.72 17.75 -8.72
C GLN A 123 -8.63 16.79 -9.50
N PRO A 124 -9.86 17.22 -9.86
CA PRO A 124 -10.70 16.44 -10.75
C PRO A 124 -9.97 16.26 -12.07
N VAL A 125 -9.92 15.02 -12.55
CA VAL A 125 -9.37 14.74 -13.88
C VAL A 125 -10.41 15.23 -14.89
N ALA A 126 -10.03 16.17 -15.74
CA ALA A 126 -10.93 16.65 -16.79
C ALA A 126 -11.37 15.46 -17.66
N ALA A 127 -12.65 15.42 -18.04
CA ALA A 127 -13.20 14.38 -18.89
C ALA A 127 -12.45 14.38 -20.25
N GLY A 128 -11.47 13.47 -20.38
CA GLY A 128 -10.57 13.40 -21.54
C GLY A 128 -9.12 13.09 -21.19
N GLU A 129 -8.69 13.28 -19.94
CA GLU A 129 -7.40 12.79 -19.45
C GLU A 129 -7.58 11.41 -18.81
N THR A 130 -6.98 10.40 -19.40
CA THR A 130 -6.96 9.07 -18.80
C THR A 130 -6.15 9.12 -17.50
N PRO A 131 -6.71 8.73 -16.34
CA PRO A 131 -5.91 8.51 -15.14
C PRO A 131 -4.79 7.51 -15.46
N PRO A 132 -3.60 7.61 -14.81
CA PRO A 132 -2.56 6.62 -15.00
C PRO A 132 -3.15 5.24 -14.70
N ALA A 133 -3.03 4.34 -15.67
CA ALA A 133 -3.56 2.99 -15.53
C ALA A 133 -2.98 2.34 -14.26
N PRO A 134 -3.79 1.62 -13.47
CA PRO A 134 -3.27 0.86 -12.34
C PRO A 134 -2.13 -0.05 -12.82
N PRO A 135 -1.06 -0.22 -12.02
CA PRO A 135 0.02 -1.11 -12.39
C PRO A 135 -0.59 -2.50 -12.70
N PRO A 136 -0.16 -3.16 -13.78
CA PRO A 136 -0.76 -4.42 -14.20
C PRO A 136 -0.70 -5.40 -13.04
N ALA A 137 -1.87 -5.88 -12.62
CA ALA A 137 -1.97 -7.04 -11.75
C ALA A 137 -1.15 -8.15 -12.43
N LYS A 138 -0.10 -8.64 -11.76
CA LYS A 138 0.65 -9.79 -12.24
C LYS A 138 -0.37 -10.89 -12.55
N ALA A 139 -0.41 -11.32 -13.80
CA ALA A 139 -1.23 -12.43 -14.22
C ALA A 139 -0.95 -13.63 -13.29
N PRO A 140 -1.97 -14.41 -12.88
CA PRO A 140 -1.73 -15.66 -12.18
C PRO A 140 -0.85 -16.54 -13.08
N GLU A 141 0.35 -16.81 -12.59
CA GLU A 141 1.30 -17.71 -13.23
C GLU A 141 0.62 -19.07 -13.35
N ALA A 142 0.34 -19.45 -14.60
CA ALA A 142 -0.26 -20.73 -14.93
C ALA A 142 0.64 -21.84 -14.37
N ALA A 143 0.03 -22.75 -13.61
CA ALA A 143 0.67 -23.96 -13.12
C ALA A 143 1.37 -24.68 -14.29
N PRO A 144 2.64 -25.11 -14.15
CA PRO A 144 3.26 -25.92 -15.17
C PRO A 144 2.65 -27.32 -15.10
N ALA A 145 1.92 -27.68 -16.15
CA ALA A 145 1.66 -29.06 -16.49
C ALA A 145 2.96 -29.70 -16.99
N LYS A 146 3.44 -30.73 -16.29
CA LYS A 146 4.01 -31.97 -16.85
C LYS A 146 4.27 -32.98 -15.75
#